data_AF-A0AAV4SV90-F1
#
_entry.id   AF-A0AAV4SV90-F1
#
_cell.length_a   1.000
_cell.length_b   1.000
_cell.length_c   1.000
_cell.angle_alpha   90.00
_cell.angle_beta   90.00
_cell.angle_gamma   90.00
#
_symmetry.space_group_name_H-M   'P 1'
#
loop_
_entity.id
_entity.type
_entity.pdbx_description
1 polymer ?
#
loop_
_entity_poly.entity_id
_entity_poly.type
_entity_poly.pdbx_seq_one_letter_code
_entity_poly.pdbx_strand_id
1 'polypeptide(L)'
;CDCGENGTCSFINGLKRCTCENGYAEVNGVCKECDCGENGTCSFINGLKRCTCENGYAEVNGVCKECDCGENGTCSFINGLKRCTCENGYAEVNGVCKECDCGENGTCSFINGLKRCTCENGYAEVNGVCKECDCGENGTCSFINGLKRCTCENGYAEVNGVCKECDCGENGTCSFINGLKRCTCENGYAEVNGVCKECDCGENGTCSFINGLKRCTCENGYAEVNGVCKGALAKTVMQRLMEFAKNVTVEHGEWNMQFY
;
A
#
# COMPACT_ATOMS: atom_id res chain seq x y z
N CYS A 1 -44.87 -56.47 18.06
CA CYS A 1 -43.75 -55.81 17.37
C CYS A 1 -42.73 -55.42 18.42
N ASP A 2 -41.44 -55.44 18.09
CA ASP A 2 -40.35 -55.24 19.05
C ASP A 2 -39.46 -54.07 18.61
N CYS A 3 -39.25 -53.11 19.50
CA CYS A 3 -38.42 -51.92 19.29
C CYS A 3 -37.17 -51.91 20.17
N GLY A 4 -36.86 -53.02 20.86
CA GLY A 4 -35.81 -53.12 21.87
C GLY A 4 -36.26 -52.63 23.25
N GLU A 5 -35.36 -52.76 24.24
CA GLU A 5 -35.66 -52.47 25.65
C GLU A 5 -35.99 -50.99 25.92
N ASN A 6 -35.44 -50.08 25.11
CA ASN A 6 -35.57 -48.62 25.29
C ASN A 6 -36.52 -47.98 24.26
N GLY A 7 -37.53 -48.74 23.81
CA GLY A 7 -38.44 -48.33 22.76
C GLY A 7 -39.84 -48.90 22.91
N THR A 8 -40.85 -48.05 22.78
CA THR A 8 -42.25 -48.49 22.70
C THR A 8 -42.65 -48.73 21.26
N CYS A 9 -43.35 -49.84 21.01
CA CYS A 9 -43.77 -50.24 19.68
C CYS A 9 -45.27 -50.00 19.45
N SER A 10 -45.62 -49.35 18.35
CA SER A 10 -47.00 -49.12 17.92
C SER A 10 -47.20 -49.43 16.44
N PHE A 11 -48.46 -49.64 16.03
CA PHE A 11 -48.84 -49.76 14.62
C PHE A 11 -49.73 -48.59 14.23
N ILE A 12 -49.32 -47.83 13.23
CA ILE A 12 -50.12 -46.75 12.63
C ILE A 12 -50.34 -47.11 11.17
N ASN A 13 -51.61 -47.26 10.75
CA ASN A 13 -51.99 -47.68 9.40
C ASN A 13 -51.33 -49.00 8.94
N GLY A 14 -51.15 -49.96 9.85
CA GLY A 14 -50.52 -51.25 9.55
C GLY A 14 -48.98 -51.22 9.46
N LEU A 15 -48.35 -50.04 9.61
CA LEU A 15 -46.90 -49.90 9.66
C LEU A 15 -46.40 -49.86 11.10
N LYS A 16 -45.35 -50.64 11.37
CA LYS A 16 -44.63 -50.62 12.65
C LYS A 16 -43.95 -49.26 12.83
N ARG A 17 -44.12 -48.63 14.00
CA ARG A 17 -43.43 -47.41 14.41
C ARG A 17 -42.83 -47.57 15.80
N CYS A 18 -41.56 -47.26 15.97
CA CYS A 18 -40.91 -47.22 17.27
C CYS A 18 -40.88 -45.80 17.81
N THR A 19 -41.17 -45.64 19.10
CA THR A 19 -40.95 -44.40 19.83
C THR A 19 -39.90 -44.69 20.89
N CYS A 20 -38.71 -44.14 20.71
CA CYS A 20 -37.57 -44.40 21.58
C CYS A 20 -37.58 -43.49 22.82
N GLU A 21 -37.02 -43.99 23.91
CA GLU A 21 -36.79 -43.21 25.13
C GLU A 21 -35.72 -42.13 24.90
N ASN A 22 -35.66 -41.13 25.79
CA ASN A 22 -34.64 -40.08 25.73
C ASN A 22 -33.22 -40.68 25.76
N GLY A 23 -32.34 -40.20 24.88
CA GLY A 23 -31.02 -40.78 24.70
C GLY A 23 -30.99 -42.01 23.78
N TYR A 24 -32.09 -42.35 23.10
CA TYR A 24 -32.16 -43.41 22.09
C TYR A 24 -32.83 -42.92 20.80
N ALA A 25 -32.42 -43.47 19.66
CA ALA A 25 -33.02 -43.19 18.35
C ALA A 25 -33.23 -44.48 17.54
N GLU A 26 -34.27 -44.48 16.69
CA GLU A 26 -34.63 -45.66 15.90
C GLU A 26 -33.61 -45.90 14.77
N VAL A 27 -33.06 -47.12 14.73
CA VAL A 27 -32.21 -47.62 13.64
C VAL A 27 -32.72 -48.98 13.21
N ASN A 28 -33.15 -49.10 11.96
CA ASN A 28 -33.68 -50.35 11.39
C ASN A 28 -34.79 -50.99 12.25
N GLY A 29 -35.68 -50.17 12.82
CA GLY A 29 -36.80 -50.66 13.63
C GLY A 29 -36.44 -51.05 15.07
N VAL A 30 -35.28 -50.64 15.59
CA VAL A 30 -34.86 -50.86 16.98
C VAL A 30 -34.27 -49.57 17.56
N CYS A 31 -34.60 -49.24 18.80
CA CYS A 31 -34.05 -48.09 19.51
C CYS A 31 -32.62 -48.38 19.96
N LYS A 32 -31.66 -47.57 19.49
CA LYS A 32 -30.24 -47.65 19.86
C LYS A 32 -29.80 -46.39 20.58
N GLU A 33 -28.83 -46.54 21.47
CA GLU A 33 -28.26 -45.42 22.23
C GLU A 33 -27.78 -44.30 21.31
N CYS A 34 -28.24 -43.10 21.60
CA CYS A 34 -28.08 -41.88 20.82
C CYS A 34 -28.17 -40.70 21.78
N ASP A 35 -27.10 -40.44 22.52
CA ASP A 35 -27.03 -39.33 23.47
C ASP A 35 -26.17 -38.18 22.95
N CYS A 36 -26.75 -37.01 22.74
CA CYS A 36 -26.02 -35.80 22.32
C CYS A 36 -25.85 -34.78 23.47
N GLY A 37 -26.19 -35.17 24.71
CA GLY A 37 -26.29 -34.26 25.85
C GLY A 37 -27.59 -33.46 25.87
N GLU A 38 -27.78 -32.65 26.93
CA GLU A 38 -29.03 -31.94 27.19
C GLU A 38 -29.41 -30.90 26.13
N ASN A 39 -28.42 -30.33 25.42
CA ASN A 39 -28.62 -29.26 24.44
C ASN A 39 -28.49 -29.74 22.99
N GLY A 40 -28.86 -31.00 22.74
CA GLY A 40 -28.71 -31.64 21.45
C GLY A 40 -29.76 -32.72 21.18
N THR A 41 -30.28 -32.73 19.95
CA THR A 41 -31.12 -33.83 19.47
C THR A 41 -30.25 -34.85 18.73
N CYS A 42 -30.48 -36.12 18.99
CA CYS A 42 -29.73 -37.22 18.40
C CYS A 42 -30.52 -37.95 17.32
N SER A 43 -29.87 -38.27 16.21
CA SER A 43 -30.45 -39.06 15.13
C SER A 43 -29.39 -39.97 14.49
N PHE A 44 -29.85 -40.95 13.70
CA PHE A 44 -28.96 -41.75 12.88
C PHE A 44 -29.21 -41.48 11.39
N ILE A 45 -28.14 -41.17 10.66
CA ILE A 45 -28.17 -41.06 9.20
C ILE A 45 -27.22 -42.10 8.63
N ASN A 46 -27.72 -43.01 7.79
CA ASN A 46 -26.96 -44.15 7.24
C ASN A 46 -26.28 -45.01 8.33
N GLY A 47 -26.91 -45.14 9.50
CA GLY A 47 -26.38 -45.90 10.63
C GLY A 47 -25.29 -45.19 11.45
N LEU A 48 -24.94 -43.95 11.11
CA LEU A 48 -24.02 -43.12 11.88
C LEU A 48 -24.78 -42.14 12.76
N LYS A 49 -24.37 -42.04 14.03
CA LYS A 49 -24.89 -41.06 14.99
C LYS A 49 -24.62 -39.65 14.49
N ARG A 50 -25.61 -38.77 14.58
CA ARG A 50 -25.51 -37.36 14.25
C ARG A 50 -26.22 -36.52 15.30
N CYS A 51 -25.52 -35.54 15.84
CA CYS A 51 -26.08 -34.58 16.77
C CYS A 51 -26.51 -33.31 16.05
N THR A 52 -27.69 -32.81 16.38
CA THR A 52 -28.13 -31.46 16.01
C THR A 52 -28.24 -30.66 17.29
N CYS A 53 -27.29 -29.75 17.48
CA CYS A 53 -27.19 -28.94 18.70
C CYS A 53 -28.12 -27.73 18.65
N GLU A 54 -28.57 -27.29 19.83
CA GLU A 54 -29.33 -26.06 19.98
C GLU A 54 -28.45 -24.82 19.69
N ASN A 55 -29.09 -23.66 19.48
CA ASN A 55 -28.37 -22.40 19.29
C ASN A 55 -27.47 -22.10 20.49
N GLY A 56 -26.22 -21.70 20.23
CA GLY A 56 -25.21 -21.52 21.27
C GLY A 56 -24.49 -22.81 21.68
N TYR A 57 -24.72 -23.93 20.98
CA TYR A 57 -24.01 -25.19 21.17
C TYR A 57 -23.47 -25.75 19.84
N ALA A 58 -22.37 -26.49 19.90
CA ALA A 58 -21.80 -27.17 18.75
C ALA A 58 -21.29 -28.58 19.13
N GLU A 59 -21.30 -29.50 18.16
CA GLU A 59 -20.92 -30.89 18.39
C GLU A 59 -19.41 -31.02 18.61
N VAL A 60 -19.02 -31.64 19.72
CA VAL A 60 -17.64 -32.02 20.04
C VAL A 60 -17.64 -33.46 20.52
N ASN A 61 -16.97 -34.35 19.78
CA ASN A 61 -16.87 -35.77 20.09
C ASN A 61 -18.25 -36.44 20.30
N GLY A 62 -19.25 -36.08 19.48
CA GLY A 62 -20.58 -36.69 19.55
C GLY A 62 -21.47 -36.17 20.69
N VAL A 63 -21.14 -35.02 21.29
CA VAL A 63 -21.95 -34.35 22.33
C VAL A 63 -21.99 -32.85 22.04
N CYS A 64 -23.12 -32.20 22.27
CA CYS A 64 -23.29 -30.76 22.12
C CYS A 64 -22.67 -30.02 23.32
N LYS A 65 -21.70 -29.15 23.04
CA LYS A 65 -21.03 -28.30 24.03
C LYS A 65 -21.29 -26.84 23.76
N GLU A 66 -21.30 -26.05 24.83
CA GLU A 66 -21.50 -24.60 24.75
C GLU A 66 -20.49 -23.96 23.79
N CYS A 67 -21.03 -23.18 22.87
CA CYS A 67 -20.35 -22.57 21.75
C CYS A 67 -21.12 -21.30 21.37
N ASP A 68 -20.87 -20.22 22.09
CA ASP A 68 -21.56 -18.95 21.86
C ASP A 68 -20.64 -17.92 21.20
N CYS A 69 -20.94 -17.51 19.97
CA CYS A 69 -20.20 -16.44 19.28
C CYS A 69 -20.90 -15.08 19.35
N GLY A 70 -21.95 -14.94 20.16
CA GLY A 70 -22.82 -13.77 20.17
C GLY A 70 -23.73 -13.69 18.94
N GLU A 71 -24.46 -12.59 18.84
CA GLU A 71 -25.32 -12.30 17.68
C GLU A 71 -24.47 -12.12 16.41
N ASN A 72 -25.02 -12.53 15.26
CA ASN A 72 -24.37 -12.44 13.94
C ASN A 72 -23.08 -13.30 13.83
N GLY A 73 -23.00 -14.38 14.61
CA GLY A 73 -21.89 -15.33 14.59
C GLY A 73 -22.39 -16.76 14.62
N THR A 74 -21.76 -17.62 13.81
CA THR A 74 -21.92 -19.08 13.91
C THR A 74 -20.72 -19.68 14.63
N CYS A 75 -20.99 -20.59 15.55
CA CYS A 75 -19.96 -21.22 16.37
C CYS A 75 -19.68 -22.64 15.93
N SER A 76 -18.41 -23.04 15.93
CA SER A 76 -17.97 -24.40 15.65
C SER A 76 -16.73 -24.75 16.48
N PHE A 77 -16.39 -26.03 16.51
CA PHE A 77 -15.12 -26.50 17.08
C PHE A 77 -14.24 -27.11 16.00
N ILE A 78 -12.99 -26.66 15.93
CA ILE A 78 -11.96 -27.24 15.07
C ILE A 78 -10.84 -27.73 15.98
N ASN A 79 -10.55 -29.03 15.96
CA ASN A 79 -9.58 -29.68 16.86
C ASN A 79 -9.83 -29.41 18.35
N GLY A 80 -11.11 -29.33 18.75
CA GLY A 80 -11.52 -29.04 20.13
C GLY A 80 -11.38 -27.57 20.54
N LEU A 81 -10.97 -26.67 19.64
CA LEU A 81 -10.91 -25.23 19.87
C LEU A 81 -12.14 -24.56 19.26
N LYS A 82 -12.79 -23.68 20.04
CA LYS A 82 -13.90 -22.84 19.60
C LYS A 82 -13.44 -21.94 18.44
N ARG A 83 -14.27 -21.83 17.42
CA ARG A 83 -14.09 -20.96 16.26
C ARG A 83 -15.40 -20.24 15.95
N CYS A 84 -15.32 -18.92 15.80
CA CYS A 84 -16.44 -18.11 15.37
C CYS A 84 -16.31 -17.73 13.90
N THR A 85 -17.38 -17.94 13.16
CA THR A 85 -17.53 -17.38 11.80
C THR A 85 -18.58 -16.28 11.89
N CYS A 86 -18.15 -15.04 11.72
CA CYS A 86 -19.01 -13.87 11.80
C CYS A 86 -19.67 -13.57 10.45
N GLU A 87 -20.87 -13.01 10.51
CA GLU A 87 -21.57 -12.50 9.33
C GLU A 87 -20.82 -11.29 8.73
N ASN A 88 -21.15 -10.94 7.48
CA ASN A 88 -20.58 -9.77 6.83
C ASN A 88 -20.85 -8.50 7.64
N GLY A 89 -19.83 -7.67 7.82
CA GLY A 89 -19.90 -6.50 8.69
C GLY A 89 -19.67 -6.79 10.18
N TYR A 90 -19.25 -8.01 10.53
CA TYR A 90 -18.84 -8.39 11.89
C TYR A 90 -17.46 -9.07 11.87
N ALA A 91 -16.71 -8.94 12.97
CA ALA A 91 -15.42 -9.60 13.15
C ALA A 91 -15.27 -10.16 14.57
N GLU A 92 -14.52 -11.24 14.71
CA GLU A 92 -14.31 -11.90 16.00
C GLU A 92 -13.41 -11.05 16.92
N VAL A 93 -13.91 -10.74 18.12
CA VAL A 93 -13.17 -10.07 19.19
C VAL A 93 -13.41 -10.81 20.49
N ASN A 94 -12.36 -11.37 21.08
CA ASN A 94 -12.43 -12.14 22.33
C ASN A 94 -13.46 -13.29 22.27
N GLY A 95 -13.54 -13.99 21.13
CA GLY A 95 -14.43 -15.14 20.96
C GLY A 95 -15.90 -14.81 20.75
N VAL A 96 -16.24 -13.57 20.41
CA VAL A 96 -17.58 -13.14 19.99
C VAL A 96 -17.52 -12.24 18.76
N CYS A 97 -18.55 -12.27 17.93
CA CYS A 97 -18.68 -11.41 16.76
C CYS A 97 -19.13 -10.01 17.19
N LYS A 98 -18.39 -8.99 16.75
CA LYS A 98 -18.71 -7.57 16.98
C LYS A 98 -18.82 -6.84 15.68
N GLU A 99 -19.70 -5.84 15.65
CA GLU A 99 -19.90 -4.98 14.49
C GLU A 99 -18.56 -4.38 14.03
N CYS A 100 -18.30 -4.55 12.74
CA CYS A 100 -17.07 -4.24 12.06
C CYS A 100 -17.41 -3.94 10.59
N ASP A 101 -17.99 -2.76 10.36
CA ASP A 101 -18.40 -2.36 9.00
C ASP A 101 -17.43 -1.32 8.41
N CYS A 102 -16.71 -1.68 7.34
CA CYS A 102 -15.85 -0.77 6.59
C CYS A 102 -16.47 -0.28 5.27
N GLY A 103 -17.75 -0.59 5.02
CA GLY A 103 -18.42 -0.38 3.75
C GLY A 103 -18.10 -1.47 2.72
N GLU A 104 -18.74 -1.39 1.55
CA GLU A 104 -18.66 -2.43 0.52
C GLU A 104 -17.24 -2.66 -0.05
N ASN A 105 -16.41 -1.63 -0.04
CA ASN A 105 -15.05 -1.65 -0.62
C ASN A 105 -13.96 -1.75 0.47
N GLY A 106 -14.29 -2.39 1.59
CA GLY A 106 -13.42 -2.48 2.75
C GLY A 106 -13.57 -3.80 3.48
N THR A 107 -12.44 -4.38 3.88
CA THR A 107 -12.42 -5.49 4.83
C THR A 107 -12.18 -4.94 6.23
N CYS A 108 -12.91 -5.46 7.21
CA CYS A 108 -12.83 -5.01 8.59
C CYS A 108 -12.14 -6.03 9.48
N SER A 109 -11.31 -5.55 10.40
CA SER A 109 -10.67 -6.36 11.43
C SER A 109 -10.51 -5.59 12.73
N PHE A 110 -10.19 -6.29 13.82
CA PHE A 110 -9.79 -5.66 15.07
C PHE A 110 -8.32 -5.96 15.38
N ILE A 111 -7.55 -4.91 15.67
CA ILE A 111 -6.17 -5.02 16.15
C ILE A 111 -6.11 -4.35 17.53
N ASN A 112 -5.76 -5.11 18.57
CA ASN A 112 -5.76 -4.65 19.96
C ASN A 112 -7.12 -4.07 20.43
N GLY A 113 -8.22 -4.65 19.95
CA GLY A 113 -9.58 -4.20 20.27
C GLY A 113 -10.00 -2.92 19.53
N LEU A 114 -9.16 -2.37 18.66
CA LEU A 114 -9.49 -1.22 17.80
C LEU A 114 -9.88 -1.71 16.41
N LYS A 115 -11.00 -1.21 15.90
CA LYS A 115 -11.45 -1.42 14.52
C LYS A 115 -10.40 -0.90 13.55
N ARG A 116 -10.13 -1.66 12.50
CA ARG A 116 -9.22 -1.34 11.39
C ARG A 116 -9.89 -1.70 10.09
N CYS A 117 -9.88 -0.76 9.15
CA CYS A 117 -10.35 -0.98 7.79
C CYS A 117 -9.18 -1.13 6.84
N THR A 118 -9.22 -2.17 6.02
CA THR A 118 -8.34 -2.33 4.87
C THR A 118 -9.20 -2.12 3.64
N CYS A 119 -8.98 -1.01 2.95
CA CYS A 119 -9.75 -0.62 1.77
C CYS A 119 -9.19 -1.24 0.50
N GLU A 120 -10.07 -1.50 -0.46
CA GLU A 120 -9.68 -1.92 -1.81
C GLU A 120 -8.91 -0.80 -2.55
N ASN A 121 -8.22 -1.17 -3.63
CA ASN A 121 -7.52 -0.20 -4.48
C ASN A 121 -8.51 0.85 -5.01
N GLY A 122 -8.11 2.13 -4.96
CA GLY A 122 -9.01 3.24 -5.29
C GLY A 122 -9.93 3.65 -4.14
N TYR A 123 -9.75 3.14 -2.93
CA TYR A 123 -10.46 3.56 -1.72
C TYR A 123 -9.48 3.85 -0.57
N ALA A 124 -9.86 4.72 0.33
CA ALA A 124 -9.11 5.03 1.54
C ALA A 124 -10.03 5.20 2.76
N GLU A 125 -9.52 4.89 3.94
CA GLU A 125 -10.30 4.98 5.18
C GLU A 125 -10.56 6.43 5.57
N VAL A 126 -11.83 6.77 5.80
CA VAL A 126 -12.27 8.06 6.32
C VAL A 126 -13.32 7.81 7.40
N ASN A 127 -13.02 8.18 8.64
CA ASN A 127 -13.93 7.97 9.79
C ASN A 127 -14.37 6.50 9.96
N GLY A 128 -13.45 5.54 9.74
CA GLY A 128 -13.74 4.12 9.95
C GLY A 128 -14.57 3.45 8.86
N VAL A 129 -14.64 4.04 7.66
CA VAL A 129 -15.27 3.48 6.46
C VAL A 129 -14.43 3.79 5.23
N CYS A 130 -14.39 2.87 4.27
CA CYS A 130 -13.67 3.03 3.01
C CYS A 130 -14.45 3.94 2.06
N LYS A 131 -13.84 5.04 1.63
CA LYS A 131 -14.40 5.99 0.66
C LYS A 131 -13.57 6.03 -0.60
N GLU A 132 -14.23 6.29 -1.72
CA GLU A 132 -13.59 6.41 -3.02
C GLU A 132 -12.45 7.44 -2.97
N CYS A 133 -11.29 7.00 -3.43
CA CYS A 133 -10.01 7.67 -3.37
C CYS A 133 -9.15 7.16 -4.52
N ASP A 134 -9.44 7.61 -5.74
CA ASP A 134 -8.73 7.15 -6.93
C ASP A 134 -7.67 8.17 -7.39
N CYS A 135 -6.39 7.82 -7.33
CA CYS A 135 -5.29 8.64 -7.86
C CYS A 135 -4.75 8.12 -9.20
N GLY A 136 -5.39 7.12 -9.81
CA GLY A 136 -4.88 6.36 -10.95
C GLY A 136 -3.86 5.29 -10.55
N GLU A 137 -3.44 4.47 -11.51
CA GLU A 137 -2.58 3.30 -11.28
C GLU A 137 -1.20 3.64 -10.69
N ASN A 138 -0.68 4.84 -10.96
CA ASN A 138 0.65 5.29 -10.54
C ASN A 138 0.58 6.24 -9.34
N GLY A 139 -0.45 6.10 -8.51
CA GLY A 139 -0.72 6.97 -7.38
C GLY A 139 -1.32 6.24 -6.20
N THR A 140 -0.82 6.54 -5.00
CA THR A 140 -1.47 6.15 -3.76
C THR A 140 -2.37 7.27 -3.27
N CYS A 141 -3.57 6.92 -2.82
CA CYS A 141 -4.56 7.88 -2.37
C CYS A 141 -4.72 7.86 -0.85
N SER A 142 -4.87 9.04 -0.25
CA SER A 142 -5.17 9.19 1.17
C SER A 142 -6.06 10.41 1.42
N PHE A 143 -6.64 10.50 2.61
CA PHE A 143 -7.34 11.68 3.06
C PHE A 143 -6.58 12.35 4.21
N ILE A 144 -6.28 13.64 4.06
CA ILE A 144 -5.72 14.48 5.12
C ILE A 144 -6.73 15.58 5.43
N ASN A 145 -7.23 15.62 6.67
CA ASN A 145 -8.29 16.53 7.11
C ASN A 145 -9.55 16.48 6.21
N GLY A 146 -9.92 15.27 5.74
CA GLY A 146 -11.07 15.05 4.86
C GLY A 146 -10.86 15.48 3.41
N LEU A 147 -9.68 15.97 3.04
CA LEU A 147 -9.32 16.29 1.67
C LEU A 147 -8.50 15.16 1.05
N LYS A 148 -8.90 14.73 -0.15
CA LYS A 148 -8.16 13.77 -0.96
C LYS A 148 -6.75 14.30 -1.25
N ARG A 149 -5.76 13.42 -1.14
CA ARG A 149 -4.35 13.67 -1.45
C ARG A 149 -3.80 12.49 -2.24
N CYS A 150 -3.15 12.79 -3.35
CA CYS A 150 -2.45 11.80 -4.15
C CYS A 150 -0.95 11.90 -3.90
N THR A 151 -0.32 10.74 -3.67
CA THR A 151 1.13 10.60 -3.72
C THR A 151 1.46 9.80 -4.97
N CYS A 152 2.10 10.45 -5.93
CA CYS A 152 2.43 9.83 -7.22
C CYS A 152 3.78 9.11 -7.17
N GLU A 153 3.91 8.05 -7.96
CA GLU A 153 5.18 7.36 -8.17
C GLU A 153 6.20 8.26 -8.88
N ASN A 154 7.48 7.87 -8.84
CA ASN A 154 8.53 8.59 -9.56
C ASN A 154 8.23 8.64 -11.06
N GLY A 155 8.42 9.81 -11.66
CA GLY A 155 8.04 10.04 -13.06
C GLY A 155 6.55 10.32 -13.26
N TYR A 156 5.79 10.54 -12.18
CA TYR A 156 4.39 10.99 -12.22
C TYR A 156 4.18 12.20 -11.32
N ALA A 157 3.19 13.04 -11.67
CA ALA A 157 2.79 14.19 -10.86
C ALA A 157 1.27 14.35 -10.86
N GLU A 158 0.74 14.91 -9.77
CA GLU A 158 -0.71 15.08 -9.60
C GLU A 158 -1.24 16.19 -10.53
N VAL A 159 -2.28 15.86 -11.31
CA VAL A 159 -3.03 16.80 -12.14
C VAL A 159 -4.51 16.52 -11.98
N ASN A 160 -5.27 17.50 -11.49
CA ASN A 160 -6.71 17.37 -11.25
C ASN A 160 -7.07 16.14 -10.37
N GLY A 161 -6.26 15.84 -9.36
CA GLY A 161 -6.53 14.76 -8.42
C GLY A 161 -6.19 13.35 -8.93
N VAL A 162 -5.40 13.22 -10.00
CA VAL A 162 -4.87 11.94 -10.51
C VAL A 162 -3.41 12.08 -10.91
N CYS A 163 -2.63 11.01 -10.74
CA CYS A 163 -1.23 10.96 -11.11
C CYS A 163 -1.08 10.74 -12.62
N LYS A 164 -0.40 11.67 -13.29
CA LYS A 164 -0.11 11.63 -14.73
C LYS A 164 1.38 11.58 -14.97
N GLU A 165 1.77 10.92 -16.06
CA GLU A 165 3.16 10.80 -16.47
C GLU A 165 3.81 12.19 -16.57
N CYS A 166 4.94 12.31 -15.90
CA CYS A 166 5.71 13.52 -15.70
C CYS A 166 7.18 13.11 -15.51
N ASP A 167 7.84 12.77 -16.61
CA ASP A 167 9.24 12.33 -16.58
C ASP A 167 10.19 13.44 -17.04
N CYS A 168 11.06 13.93 -16.16
CA CYS A 168 12.09 14.91 -16.50
C CYS A 168 13.49 14.29 -16.62
N GLY A 169 13.61 12.96 -16.56
CA GLY A 169 14.87 12.22 -16.45
C GLY A 169 15.42 12.22 -15.02
N GLU A 170 16.50 11.47 -14.79
CA GLU A 170 17.07 11.20 -13.45
C GLU A 170 17.52 12.46 -12.70
N ASN A 171 17.87 13.54 -13.41
CA ASN A 171 18.42 14.78 -12.83
C ASN A 171 17.39 15.92 -12.87
N GLY A 172 16.10 15.59 -12.79
CA GLY A 172 15.01 16.53 -12.89
C GLY A 172 13.80 16.13 -12.05
N THR A 173 13.22 17.11 -11.37
CA THR A 173 11.90 16.96 -10.75
C THR A 173 10.84 17.48 -11.70
N CYS A 174 9.73 16.75 -11.79
CA CYS A 174 8.63 17.08 -12.68
C CYS A 174 7.42 17.60 -11.92
N SER A 175 6.76 18.61 -12.48
CA SER A 175 5.51 19.15 -11.97
C SER A 175 4.62 19.63 -13.11
N PHE A 176 3.34 19.88 -12.82
CA PHE A 176 2.43 20.55 -13.74
C PHE A 176 2.06 21.94 -13.22
N ILE A 177 2.23 22.95 -14.06
CA ILE A 177 1.77 24.32 -13.79
C ILE A 177 0.75 24.68 -14.87
N ASN A 178 -0.50 24.96 -14.45
CA ASN A 178 -1.63 25.20 -15.36
C ASN A 178 -1.84 24.08 -16.39
N GLY A 179 -1.63 22.82 -15.98
CA GLY A 179 -1.77 21.65 -16.86
C GLY A 179 -0.62 21.43 -17.85
N LEU A 180 0.42 22.28 -17.82
CA LEU A 180 1.62 22.11 -18.64
C LEU A 180 2.74 21.51 -17.79
N LYS A 181 3.38 20.47 -18.33
CA LYS A 181 4.57 19.85 -17.74
C LYS A 181 5.69 20.89 -17.59
N ARG A 182 6.37 20.86 -16.45
CA ARG A 182 7.52 21.70 -16.10
C ARG A 182 8.58 20.83 -15.45
N CYS A 183 9.81 20.95 -15.94
CA CYS A 183 10.97 20.31 -15.34
C CYS A 183 11.79 21.31 -14.54
N THR A 184 12.14 20.94 -13.32
CA THR A 184 13.16 21.65 -12.54
C THR A 184 14.38 20.75 -12.49
N CYS A 185 15.43 21.16 -13.17
CA CYS A 185 16.67 20.38 -13.29
C CYS A 185 17.63 20.66 -12.14
N GLU A 186 18.41 19.65 -11.77
CA GLU A 186 19.49 19.80 -10.81
C GLU A 186 20.61 20.72 -11.34
N ASN A 187 21.47 21.19 -10.44
CA ASN A 187 22.61 22.02 -10.83
C ASN A 187 23.51 21.27 -11.83
N GLY A 188 23.93 21.97 -12.89
CA GLY A 188 24.66 21.34 -13.98
C GLY A 188 23.78 20.62 -14.99
N TYR A 189 22.44 20.77 -14.92
CA TYR A 189 21.49 20.29 -15.91
C TYR A 189 20.55 21.42 -16.36
N ALA A 190 20.03 21.34 -17.58
CA ALA A 190 19.05 22.27 -18.11
C ALA A 190 17.98 21.54 -18.94
N GLU A 191 16.77 22.08 -18.95
CA GLU A 191 15.64 21.47 -19.66
C GLU A 191 15.81 21.61 -21.18
N VAL A 192 15.73 20.48 -21.88
CA VAL A 192 15.72 20.40 -23.35
C VAL A 192 14.62 19.45 -23.78
N ASN A 193 13.64 19.95 -24.53
CA ASN A 193 12.48 19.17 -25.00
C ASN A 193 11.75 18.43 -23.85
N GLY A 194 11.62 19.07 -22.69
CA GLY A 194 10.89 18.50 -21.54
C GLY A 194 11.66 17.44 -20.75
N VAL A 195 12.99 17.38 -20.86
CA VAL A 195 13.87 16.48 -20.10
C VAL A 195 15.13 17.25 -19.67
N CYS A 196 15.63 16.98 -18.47
CA CYS A 196 16.86 17.57 -17.96
C CYS A 196 18.09 16.90 -18.58
N LYS A 197 18.92 17.69 -19.27
CA LYS A 197 20.17 17.24 -19.89
C LYS A 197 21.36 17.94 -19.27
N GLU A 198 22.49 17.23 -19.24
CA GLU A 198 23.74 17.76 -18.70
C GLU A 198 24.10 19.09 -19.39
N CYS A 199 24.37 20.08 -18.57
CA CYS A 199 24.60 21.47 -18.89
C CYS A 199 25.48 22.08 -17.79
N ASP A 200 26.76 21.71 -17.80
CA ASP A 200 27.71 22.20 -16.79
C ASP A 200 28.52 23.40 -17.30
N CYS A 201 28.35 24.58 -16.71
CA CYS A 201 29.16 25.76 -17.00
C CYS A 201 30.21 26.06 -15.92
N GLY A 202 30.41 25.16 -14.96
CA GLY A 202 31.20 25.37 -13.75
C GLY A 202 30.50 26.28 -12.72
N GLU A 203 31.08 26.39 -11.53
CA GLU A 203 30.47 27.08 -10.37
C GLU A 203 30.14 28.57 -10.60
N ASN A 204 30.76 29.21 -11.60
CA ASN A 204 30.62 30.66 -11.86
C ASN A 204 29.87 30.94 -13.17
N GLY A 205 28.99 30.02 -13.57
CA GLY A 205 28.23 30.14 -14.80
C GLY A 205 26.87 29.46 -14.70
N THR A 206 25.85 30.11 -15.27
CA THR A 206 24.54 29.50 -15.47
C THR A 206 24.50 28.87 -16.87
N CYS A 207 23.95 27.66 -16.96
CA CYS A 207 23.87 26.91 -18.21
C CYS A 207 22.45 26.89 -18.76
N SER A 208 22.31 27.03 -20.07
CA SER A 208 21.03 26.94 -20.78
C SER A 208 21.25 26.37 -22.19
N PHE A 209 20.17 25.92 -22.83
CA PHE A 209 20.20 25.55 -24.24
C PHE A 209 19.42 26.55 -25.08
N ILE A 210 20.03 27.04 -26.16
CA ILE A 210 19.37 27.87 -27.17
C ILE A 210 19.47 27.14 -28.51
N ASN A 211 18.32 26.83 -29.14
CA ASN A 211 18.25 26.02 -30.36
C ASN A 211 19.00 24.68 -30.27
N GLY A 212 18.97 24.03 -29.09
CA GLY A 212 19.65 22.77 -28.83
C GLY A 212 21.17 22.88 -28.62
N LEU A 213 21.74 24.08 -28.64
CA LEU A 213 23.14 24.32 -28.35
C LEU A 213 23.32 24.82 -26.92
N LYS A 214 24.24 24.19 -26.18
CA LYS A 214 24.64 24.61 -24.84
C LYS A 214 25.19 26.03 -24.88
N ARG A 215 24.79 26.86 -23.91
CA ARG A 215 25.24 28.23 -23.75
C ARG A 215 25.51 28.51 -22.27
N CYS A 216 26.70 29.02 -21.98
CA CYS A 216 27.08 29.47 -20.66
C CYS A 216 26.90 30.99 -20.53
N THR A 217 26.28 31.41 -19.44
CA THR A 217 26.27 32.81 -19.01
C THR A 217 27.14 32.91 -17.77
N CYS A 218 28.34 33.45 -17.94
CA CYS A 218 29.33 33.57 -16.88
C CYS A 218 29.05 34.78 -15.98
N GLU A 219 29.35 34.63 -14.69
CA GLU A 219 29.32 35.74 -13.74
C GLU A 219 30.38 36.79 -14.06
N ASN A 220 30.19 38.01 -13.54
CA ASN A 220 31.10 39.13 -13.79
C ASN A 220 32.54 38.78 -13.37
N GLY A 221 33.48 38.93 -14.29
CA GLY A 221 34.89 38.56 -14.08
C GLY A 221 35.26 37.14 -14.54
N TYR A 222 34.31 36.39 -15.12
CA TYR A 222 34.53 35.07 -15.71
C TYR A 222 34.21 35.10 -17.21
N ALA A 223 34.90 34.27 -17.99
CA ALA A 223 34.65 34.12 -19.42
C ALA A 223 34.52 32.64 -19.78
N GLU A 224 33.71 32.34 -20.79
CA GLU A 224 33.55 30.97 -21.28
C GLU A 224 34.83 30.51 -21.99
N VAL A 225 35.44 29.44 -21.49
CA VAL A 225 36.64 28.81 -22.07
C VAL A 225 36.40 27.31 -22.13
N ASN A 226 36.34 26.75 -23.34
CA ASN A 226 36.02 25.34 -23.60
C ASN A 226 34.68 24.90 -22.97
N GLY A 227 33.65 25.75 -23.03
CA GLY A 227 32.31 25.40 -22.58
C GLY A 227 32.09 25.45 -21.06
N VAL A 228 32.99 26.10 -20.31
CA VAL A 228 32.87 26.38 -18.86
C VAL A 228 33.36 27.79 -18.54
N CYS A 229 32.79 28.41 -17.51
CA CYS A 229 33.13 29.74 -17.05
C CYS A 229 34.38 29.70 -16.17
N LYS A 230 35.47 30.32 -16.65
CA LYS A 230 36.74 30.41 -15.92
C LYS A 230 37.05 31.86 -15.60
N GLY A 231 37.61 32.09 -14.40
CA GLY A 231 37.96 33.42 -13.95
C GLY A 231 38.91 34.08 -14.95
N ALA A 232 38.57 35.28 -15.39
CA ALA A 232 39.43 36.13 -16.18
C ALA A 232 40.50 36.75 -15.27
N LEU A 233 41.33 35.93 -14.64
CA LEU A 233 42.41 36.39 -13.77
C LEU A 233 43.78 36.06 -14.39
N ALA A 234 44.55 37.13 -14.57
CA ALA A 234 46.02 37.16 -14.59
C ALA A 234 46.80 36.75 -15.85
N LYS A 235 46.23 36.17 -16.92
CA LYS A 235 47.06 35.92 -18.13
C LYS A 235 47.41 37.20 -18.89
N THR A 236 46.47 38.13 -19.09
CA THR A 236 46.72 39.34 -19.88
C THR A 236 47.57 40.37 -19.13
N VAL A 237 47.42 40.47 -17.80
CA VAL A 237 48.18 41.42 -16.98
C VAL A 237 49.60 40.94 -16.74
N MET A 238 49.83 39.65 -16.41
CA MET A 238 51.20 39.13 -16.30
C MET A 238 51.91 39.07 -17.66
N GLN A 239 51.21 38.79 -18.75
CA GLN A 239 51.83 38.79 -20.08
C GLN A 239 52.22 40.22 -20.52
N ARG A 240 51.40 41.24 -20.21
CA ARG A 240 51.76 42.65 -20.41
C ARG A 240 52.85 43.12 -19.45
N LEU A 241 52.87 42.68 -18.19
CA LEU A 241 53.94 42.98 -17.23
C LEU A 241 55.26 42.30 -17.62
N MET A 242 55.23 41.08 -18.15
CA MET A 242 56.42 40.39 -18.67
C MET A 242 56.95 41.02 -19.96
N GLU A 243 56.07 41.50 -20.86
CA GLU A 243 56.48 42.29 -22.04
C GLU A 243 57.08 43.64 -21.63
N PHE A 244 56.51 44.31 -20.62
CA PHE A 244 57.05 45.57 -20.09
C PHE A 244 58.41 45.35 -19.41
N ALA A 245 58.57 44.27 -18.62
CA ALA A 245 59.82 43.92 -17.96
C ALA A 245 60.95 43.57 -18.97
N LYS A 246 60.62 42.94 -20.11
CA LYS A 246 61.59 42.68 -21.19
C LYS A 246 62.08 43.95 -21.89
N ASN A 247 61.24 44.96 -22.03
CA ASN A 247 61.61 46.22 -22.68
C ASN A 247 62.42 47.16 -21.77
N VAL A 248 62.24 47.08 -20.44
CA VAL A 248 62.97 47.92 -19.48
C VAL A 248 64.42 47.45 -19.26
N THR A 249 64.73 46.17 -19.46
CA THR A 249 66.08 45.62 -19.25
C THR A 249 67.10 45.93 -20.37
N VAL A 250 66.70 46.53 -21.49
CA VAL A 250 67.58 46.71 -22.67
C VAL A 250 68.28 48.09 -22.71
N GLU A 251 67.88 49.07 -21.89
CA GLU A 251 68.36 50.46 -22.05
C GLU A 251 69.40 50.99 -21.03
N HIS A 252 69.93 50.20 -20.09
CA HIS A 252 70.98 50.70 -19.18
C HIS A 252 72.11 49.70 -18.94
N GLY A 253 73.26 49.92 -19.61
CA GLY A 253 74.49 49.15 -19.37
C GLY A 253 75.67 49.39 -20.33
N GLU A 254 76.12 50.65 -20.41
CA GLU A 254 77.50 51.13 -20.64
C GLU A 254 78.30 50.89 -21.96
N TRP A 255 78.75 52.05 -22.45
CA TRP A 255 79.72 52.41 -23.48
C TRP A 255 81.09 51.71 -23.43
N ASN A 256 81.71 51.55 -24.60
CA ASN A 256 83.17 51.63 -24.72
C ASN A 256 83.57 52.47 -25.96
N MET A 257 84.21 53.60 -25.69
CA MET A 257 85.08 54.30 -26.64
C MET A 257 86.43 53.57 -26.67
N GLN A 258 87.07 53.45 -27.84
CA GLN A 258 88.39 54.08 -28.01
C GLN A 258 88.87 54.19 -29.46
N PHE A 259 89.55 55.31 -29.66
CA PHE A 259 90.26 55.86 -30.80
C PHE A 259 91.42 54.99 -31.29
N TYR A 260 91.66 54.94 -32.61
CA TYR A 260 92.81 55.53 -33.31
C TYR A 260 92.60 55.45 -34.83
#